data_AF-A0A431LAZ4-F1
#
_entry.id   AF-A0A431LAZ4-F1
#
_cell.length_a   1.000
_cell.length_b   1.000
_cell.length_c   1.000
_cell.angle_alpha   90.00
_cell.angle_beta   90.00
_cell.angle_gamma   90.00
#
_symmetry.space_group_name_H-M   'P 1'
#
loop_
_entity.id
_entity.type
_entity.pdbx_description
1 polymer ?
#
loop_
_entity_poly.entity_id
_entity_poly.type
_entity_poly.pdbx_seq_one_letter_code
_entity_poly.pdbx_strand_id
1 'polypeptide(L)'
;MAGTSVGASDWVEDPVSGFQLPQRPAAPKRLPGEENRPSPDVPMIGVTDGHRPQTPHELEGGVSSTKVRERQGILANPYNEPPPPAGPPQTVTVTPKLYSGWLSQTHPDLVPMSKDSIIEVKGQWDDSGHALHNFGLNFTKISPGALAKTSLANTNVLIVDCAGEIPQATLGIIREFVANGGYLITTDWSLDNCLARAIPGFVDWNSANSTSELVDALTNNNPDATDNGDLLLNTVPRSYWKLDNKCQMVRVIKPNAVTVLVKSKRLEYQDPNRAFALSRNGGVRIDNTGILACTFRYEKGRVLHLVGHFDNNTDLAFNNSLPDPAPKIGISLRQAIAANFIAAALKANPHPLSKGK
;
A
#
# COMPACT_ATOMS: atom_id res chain seq x y z
N MET A 1 28.68 -39.62 31.07
CA MET A 1 28.37 -38.19 31.29
C MET A 1 29.44 -37.37 30.59
N ALA A 2 29.09 -36.66 29.52
CA ALA A 2 29.80 -35.49 29.01
C ALA A 2 28.95 -34.95 27.85
N GLY A 3 28.24 -33.84 28.12
CA GLY A 3 27.45 -33.14 27.12
C GLY A 3 28.33 -32.19 26.32
N THR A 4 28.08 -32.11 25.01
CA THR A 4 28.66 -31.11 24.12
C THR A 4 27.61 -30.04 23.84
N SER A 5 27.89 -28.82 24.29
CA SER A 5 27.13 -27.62 24.00
C SER A 5 27.42 -27.14 22.57
N VAL A 6 26.37 -26.83 21.81
CA VAL A 6 26.47 -26.22 20.49
C VAL A 6 26.65 -24.70 20.67
N GLY A 7 27.73 -24.17 20.11
CA GLY A 7 28.13 -22.77 20.22
C GLY A 7 27.20 -21.81 19.49
N ALA A 8 27.05 -20.63 20.08
CA ALA A 8 26.50 -19.44 19.46
C ALA A 8 27.29 -19.10 18.20
N SER A 9 26.59 -18.71 17.13
CA SER A 9 27.22 -18.21 15.90
C SER A 9 27.60 -16.74 16.10
N ASP A 10 28.90 -16.49 15.96
CA ASP A 10 29.53 -15.18 16.03
C ASP A 10 29.05 -14.30 14.87
N TRP A 11 28.46 -13.16 15.23
CA TRP A 11 28.16 -12.06 14.34
C TRP A 11 29.42 -11.21 14.16
N VAL A 12 29.90 -11.09 12.92
CA VAL A 12 30.98 -10.17 12.56
C VAL A 12 30.36 -8.91 11.98
N GLU A 13 30.57 -7.79 12.67
CA GLU A 13 30.25 -6.44 12.21
C GLU A 13 31.19 -6.04 11.06
N ASP A 14 30.65 -5.64 9.92
CA ASP A 14 31.41 -4.90 8.92
C ASP A 14 31.44 -3.40 9.34
N PRO A 15 32.62 -2.77 9.45
CA PRO A 15 32.71 -1.36 9.82
C PRO A 15 32.19 -0.48 8.68
N VAL A 16 31.15 0.29 8.98
CA VAL A 16 30.56 1.30 8.09
C VAL A 16 31.62 2.35 7.73
N SER A 17 32.15 2.26 6.52
CA SER A 17 32.95 3.33 5.91
C SER A 17 32.08 4.57 5.71
N GLY A 18 32.59 5.73 6.16
CA GLY A 18 31.89 7.02 6.16
C GLY A 18 31.20 7.33 4.83
N PHE A 19 29.87 7.45 4.90
CA PHE A 19 29.03 7.80 3.76
C PHE A 19 28.79 9.31 3.74
N GLN A 20 29.23 9.95 2.65
CA GLN A 20 29.04 11.38 2.40
C GLN A 20 27.82 11.57 1.50
N LEU A 21 26.85 12.37 1.97
CA LEU A 21 25.63 12.67 1.21
C LEU A 21 25.97 13.23 -0.18
N PRO A 22 25.29 12.78 -1.26
CA PRO A 22 25.46 13.40 -2.57
C PRO A 22 25.02 14.86 -2.51
N GLN A 23 25.93 15.75 -2.90
CA GLN A 23 25.62 17.17 -3.00
C GLN A 23 24.56 17.41 -4.08
N ARG A 24 23.58 18.26 -3.75
CA ARG A 24 22.55 18.77 -4.66
C ARG A 24 23.21 19.27 -5.95
N PRO A 25 22.76 18.86 -7.15
CA PRO A 25 23.13 19.57 -8.35
C PRO A 25 22.66 21.03 -8.23
N ALA A 26 23.57 21.96 -8.54
CA ALA A 26 23.28 23.38 -8.55
C ALA A 26 22.11 23.67 -9.51
N ALA A 27 21.20 24.54 -9.09
CA ALA A 27 20.12 25.02 -9.95
C ALA A 27 20.71 25.60 -11.26
N PRO A 28 20.09 25.33 -12.43
CA PRO A 28 20.57 25.90 -13.68
C PRO A 28 20.57 27.42 -13.58
N LYS A 29 21.73 28.02 -13.87
CA LYS A 29 21.88 29.47 -13.99
C LYS A 29 20.87 29.97 -15.02
N ARG A 30 19.99 30.90 -14.62
CA ARG A 30 19.15 31.66 -15.55
C ARG A 30 20.07 32.32 -16.58
N LEU A 31 19.78 32.09 -17.85
CA LEU A 31 20.40 32.83 -18.94
C LEU A 31 19.97 34.31 -18.83
N PRO A 32 20.90 35.27 -18.99
CA PRO A 32 20.54 36.68 -19.04
C PRO A 32 19.86 36.97 -20.39
N GLY A 33 18.61 37.41 -20.40
CA GLY A 33 17.97 37.91 -21.63
C GLY A 33 16.46 37.79 -21.81
N GLU A 34 15.67 37.29 -20.86
CA GLU A 34 14.20 37.31 -20.98
C GLU A 34 13.56 38.32 -20.02
N GLU A 35 13.66 39.59 -20.40
CA GLU A 35 12.74 40.64 -19.96
C GLU A 35 11.77 40.99 -21.10
N ASN A 36 10.51 41.15 -20.74
CA ASN A 36 9.46 41.85 -21.49
C ASN A 36 9.01 41.24 -22.83
N ARG A 37 7.98 40.38 -22.77
CA ARG A 37 6.99 40.28 -23.85
C ARG A 37 5.59 40.56 -23.29
N PRO A 38 4.85 41.53 -23.84
CA PRO A 38 3.45 41.76 -23.48
C PRO A 38 2.55 40.66 -24.04
N SER A 39 1.53 40.27 -23.27
CA SER A 39 0.47 39.35 -23.67
C SER A 39 -0.31 39.86 -24.88
N PRO A 40 -0.66 39.01 -25.86
CA PRO A 40 -1.56 39.40 -26.93
C PRO A 40 -3.02 39.38 -26.47
N ASP A 41 -3.75 40.38 -26.97
CA ASP A 41 -5.15 40.70 -26.72
C ASP A 41 -6.12 39.55 -26.95
N VAL A 42 -7.10 39.44 -26.03
CA VAL A 42 -8.27 38.57 -26.15
C VAL A 42 -9.36 39.33 -26.91
N PRO A 43 -9.90 38.81 -28.04
CA PRO A 43 -11.01 39.47 -28.72
C PRO A 43 -12.33 39.24 -27.96
N MET A 44 -12.97 40.36 -27.62
CA MET A 44 -14.33 40.45 -27.09
C MET A 44 -15.33 40.07 -28.20
N ILE A 45 -16.12 39.01 -27.97
CA ILE A 45 -17.27 38.66 -28.80
C ILE A 45 -18.45 39.54 -28.38
N GLY A 46 -18.84 40.45 -29.26
CA GLY A 46 -20.07 41.23 -29.15
C GLY A 46 -21.30 40.38 -29.52
N VAL A 47 -22.30 40.39 -28.67
CA VAL A 47 -23.65 39.89 -28.94
C VAL A 47 -24.55 41.11 -29.07
N THR A 48 -25.12 41.30 -30.26
CA THR A 48 -26.15 42.30 -30.53
C THR A 48 -27.52 41.66 -30.34
N ASP A 49 -28.26 42.13 -29.34
CA ASP A 49 -29.68 41.80 -29.13
C ASP A 49 -30.57 42.71 -29.99
N GLY A 50 -31.37 42.07 -30.86
CA GLY A 50 -32.45 42.69 -31.61
C GLY A 50 -33.80 42.49 -30.91
N HIS A 51 -34.47 43.60 -30.59
CA HIS A 51 -35.85 43.65 -30.09
C HIS A 51 -36.89 43.31 -31.17
N ARG A 52 -37.85 42.45 -30.85
CA ARG A 52 -39.28 42.64 -31.20
C ARG A 52 -40.20 41.87 -30.24
N PRO A 53 -41.34 42.44 -29.82
CA PRO A 53 -42.20 41.83 -28.81
C PRO A 53 -43.27 40.94 -29.44
N GLN A 54 -43.54 39.79 -28.82
CA GLN A 54 -44.76 39.00 -29.06
C GLN A 54 -45.46 38.71 -27.73
N THR A 55 -46.77 38.85 -27.80
CA THR A 55 -47.78 38.78 -26.73
C THR A 55 -47.88 37.40 -26.05
N PRO A 56 -48.40 37.31 -24.82
CA PRO A 56 -48.40 36.08 -24.04
C PRO A 56 -49.50 35.14 -24.52
N HIS A 57 -49.13 33.94 -24.97
CA HIS A 57 -50.03 32.80 -25.05
C HIS A 57 -49.89 31.96 -23.78
N GLU A 58 -51.00 31.82 -23.08
CA GLU A 58 -51.27 30.84 -22.03
C GLU A 58 -51.05 29.44 -22.61
N LEU A 59 -50.10 28.68 -22.06
CA LEU A 59 -49.90 27.27 -22.39
C LEU A 59 -50.02 26.44 -21.11
N GLU A 60 -51.07 25.64 -21.11
CA GLU A 60 -51.44 24.65 -20.10
C GLU A 60 -50.29 23.64 -19.89
N GLY A 61 -49.91 23.45 -18.63
CA GLY A 61 -48.91 22.46 -18.23
C GLY A 61 -49.44 21.03 -18.34
N GLY A 62 -49.22 20.39 -19.48
CA GLY A 62 -49.32 18.94 -19.62
C GLY A 62 -48.12 18.24 -18.99
N VAL A 63 -48.31 17.64 -17.81
CA VAL A 63 -47.31 16.78 -17.18
C VAL A 63 -47.24 15.46 -17.95
N SER A 64 -46.29 15.35 -18.87
CA SER A 64 -45.93 14.07 -19.50
C SER A 64 -44.98 13.33 -18.58
N SER A 65 -45.47 12.27 -17.92
CA SER A 65 -44.67 11.38 -17.09
C SER A 65 -43.84 10.43 -17.94
N THR A 66 -42.66 10.88 -18.40
CA THR A 66 -41.63 9.97 -18.88
C THR A 66 -40.99 9.30 -17.68
N LYS A 67 -41.29 8.00 -17.50
CA LYS A 67 -40.63 7.13 -16.51
C LYS A 67 -39.13 7.09 -16.81
N VAL A 68 -38.37 7.94 -16.14
CA VAL A 68 -36.92 7.78 -16.02
C VAL A 68 -36.71 6.50 -15.23
N ARG A 69 -36.22 5.48 -15.92
CA ARG A 69 -35.81 4.21 -15.32
C ARG A 69 -34.57 4.49 -14.48
N GLU A 70 -34.81 4.76 -13.21
CA GLU A 70 -33.82 4.97 -12.18
C GLU A 70 -32.92 3.72 -12.11
N ARG A 71 -31.75 3.78 -12.76
CA ARG A 71 -30.67 2.85 -12.44
C ARG A 71 -30.20 3.25 -11.05
N GLN A 72 -30.69 2.55 -10.04
CA GLN A 72 -30.11 2.55 -8.69
C GLN A 72 -28.66 2.05 -8.77
N GLY A 73 -27.74 2.95 -9.13
CA GLY A 73 -26.37 2.86 -8.67
C GLY A 73 -26.39 3.28 -7.21
N ILE A 74 -26.07 2.35 -6.31
CA ILE A 74 -25.94 2.60 -4.88
C ILE A 74 -24.83 3.65 -4.71
N LEU A 75 -25.22 4.92 -4.55
CA LEU A 75 -24.34 5.94 -4.02
C LEU A 75 -24.13 5.59 -2.55
N ALA A 76 -22.93 5.13 -2.20
CA ALA A 76 -22.54 4.94 -0.82
C ALA A 76 -22.81 6.25 -0.05
N ASN A 77 -23.71 6.19 0.93
CA ASN A 77 -24.10 7.34 1.72
C ASN A 77 -22.87 7.88 2.49
N PRO A 78 -22.36 9.10 2.19
CA PRO A 78 -21.13 9.61 2.80
C PRO A 78 -21.24 9.88 4.31
N TYR A 79 -22.42 9.67 4.90
CA TYR A 79 -22.73 9.91 6.31
C TYR A 79 -22.52 8.71 7.24
N ASN A 80 -22.13 7.53 6.73
CA ASN A 80 -21.90 6.33 7.54
C ASN A 80 -20.42 5.97 7.74
N GLU A 81 -19.51 6.95 7.66
CA GLU A 81 -18.13 6.68 8.06
C GLU A 81 -18.03 6.49 9.58
N PRO A 82 -17.29 5.48 10.07
CA PRO A 82 -17.10 5.28 11.51
C PRO A 82 -16.48 6.52 12.16
N PRO A 83 -16.66 6.77 13.47
CA PRO A 83 -16.00 7.90 14.13
C PRO A 83 -14.47 7.75 14.06
N PRO A 84 -13.70 8.87 14.02
CA PRO A 84 -12.25 8.81 14.07
C PRO A 84 -11.76 8.12 15.36
N PRO A 85 -10.53 7.59 15.37
CA PRO A 85 -9.92 7.09 16.60
C PRO A 85 -9.98 8.15 17.71
N ALA A 86 -10.22 7.71 18.95
CA ALA A 86 -10.31 8.63 20.08
C ALA A 86 -8.91 9.11 20.49
N GLY A 87 -8.65 10.42 20.33
CA GLY A 87 -7.40 11.06 20.74
C GLY A 87 -6.27 10.92 19.71
N PRO A 88 -5.15 11.64 19.93
CA PRO A 88 -4.00 11.58 19.03
C PRO A 88 -3.35 10.17 19.05
N PRO A 89 -2.66 9.79 17.97
CA PRO A 89 -1.88 8.56 17.96
C PRO A 89 -0.85 8.55 19.09
N GLN A 90 -0.71 7.40 19.75
CA GLN A 90 0.24 7.20 20.82
C GLN A 90 1.21 6.09 20.44
N THR A 91 2.50 6.38 20.57
CA THR A 91 3.53 5.35 20.45
C THR A 91 3.44 4.43 21.65
N VAL A 92 3.35 3.12 21.40
CA VAL A 92 3.29 2.10 22.46
C VAL A 92 4.38 1.06 22.24
N THR A 93 4.88 0.47 23.32
CA THR A 93 5.74 -0.70 23.23
C THR A 93 4.89 -1.94 22.99
N VAL A 94 5.10 -2.62 21.88
CA VAL A 94 4.40 -3.85 21.49
C VAL A 94 5.28 -5.07 21.75
N THR A 95 4.69 -6.14 22.30
CA THR A 95 5.45 -7.36 22.61
C THR A 95 5.23 -8.41 21.52
N PRO A 96 6.17 -9.34 21.27
CA PRO A 96 5.95 -10.48 20.39
C PRO A 96 4.68 -11.29 20.72
N LYS A 97 4.25 -11.28 21.99
CA LYS A 97 3.00 -11.91 22.44
C LYS A 97 1.76 -11.27 21.81
N LEU A 98 1.75 -9.97 21.53
CA LEU A 98 0.64 -9.30 20.86
C LEU A 98 0.56 -9.72 19.38
N TYR A 99 1.70 -9.79 18.69
CA TYR A 99 1.79 -10.24 17.30
C TYR A 99 1.36 -11.69 17.12
N SER A 100 2.00 -12.60 17.86
CA SER A 100 1.64 -14.03 17.84
C SER A 100 0.20 -14.26 18.33
N GLY A 101 -0.28 -13.46 19.29
CA GLY A 101 -1.67 -13.47 19.75
C GLY A 101 -2.66 -13.08 18.64
N TRP A 102 -2.33 -12.08 17.82
CA TRP A 102 -3.12 -11.70 16.64
C TRP A 102 -3.30 -12.89 15.70
N LEU A 103 -2.21 -13.50 15.24
CA LEU A 103 -2.26 -14.65 14.33
C LEU A 103 -3.02 -15.83 14.93
N SER A 104 -2.81 -16.13 16.22
CA SER A 104 -3.51 -17.23 16.89
C SER A 104 -5.02 -16.99 16.97
N GLN A 105 -5.45 -15.72 17.08
CA GLN A 105 -6.85 -15.34 17.15
C GLN A 105 -7.51 -15.29 15.77
N THR A 106 -6.84 -14.76 14.75
CA THR A 106 -7.40 -14.57 13.40
C THR A 106 -7.25 -15.80 12.51
N HIS A 107 -6.23 -16.62 12.76
CA HIS A 107 -5.90 -17.81 12.00
C HIS A 107 -5.50 -18.98 12.92
N PRO A 108 -6.42 -19.45 13.79
CA PRO A 108 -6.13 -20.52 14.76
C PRO A 108 -5.73 -21.87 14.13
N ASP A 109 -6.04 -22.04 12.85
CA ASP A 109 -5.74 -23.20 12.00
C ASP A 109 -4.39 -23.09 11.27
N LEU A 110 -3.66 -21.97 11.40
CA LEU A 110 -2.35 -21.81 10.78
C LEU A 110 -1.33 -22.73 11.47
N VAL A 111 -0.72 -23.62 10.69
CA VAL A 111 0.30 -24.56 11.16
C VAL A 111 1.71 -23.99 10.97
N PRO A 112 2.70 -24.43 11.76
CA PRO A 112 4.10 -24.07 11.53
C PRO A 112 4.60 -24.48 10.15
N MET A 113 5.29 -23.56 9.47
CA MET A 113 5.77 -23.70 8.10
C MET A 113 7.30 -23.76 8.05
N SER A 114 7.84 -24.27 6.94
CA SER A 114 9.28 -24.24 6.70
C SER A 114 9.78 -22.81 6.56
N LYS A 115 11.05 -22.55 6.93
CA LYS A 115 11.66 -21.22 6.80
C LYS A 115 11.66 -20.69 5.36
N ASP A 116 11.64 -21.57 4.36
CA ASP A 116 11.66 -21.19 2.95
C ASP A 116 10.26 -20.91 2.37
N SER A 117 9.21 -21.11 3.18
CA SER A 117 7.81 -20.77 2.83
C SER A 117 7.59 -19.26 2.73
N ILE A 118 8.40 -18.47 3.46
CA ILE A 118 8.42 -17.01 3.39
C ILE A 118 9.85 -16.58 3.09
N ILE A 119 10.03 -15.84 2.01
CA ILE A 119 11.31 -15.21 1.68
C ILE A 119 11.15 -13.70 1.78
N GLU A 120 12.01 -13.09 2.57
CA GLU A 120 12.17 -11.64 2.65
C GLU A 120 13.38 -11.23 1.81
N VAL A 121 13.17 -10.34 0.86
CA VAL A 121 14.23 -9.60 0.18
C VAL A 121 14.44 -8.31 0.95
N LYS A 122 15.52 -8.27 1.73
CA LYS A 122 15.82 -7.18 2.66
C LYS A 122 15.85 -5.84 1.93
N GLY A 123 15.18 -4.88 2.55
CA GLY A 123 15.16 -3.49 2.16
C GLY A 123 16.39 -2.70 2.64
N GLN A 124 16.50 -1.47 2.16
CA GLN A 124 17.46 -0.50 2.68
C GLN A 124 17.01 0.10 4.03
N TRP A 125 15.70 0.27 4.22
CA TRP A 125 15.14 0.92 5.41
C TRP A 125 14.04 0.13 6.10
N ASP A 126 13.35 -0.75 5.37
CA ASP A 126 12.35 -1.65 5.94
C ASP A 126 12.99 -3.01 6.26
N ASP A 127 12.56 -3.60 7.37
CA ASP A 127 12.98 -4.92 7.85
C ASP A 127 11.74 -5.68 8.33
N SER A 128 10.98 -6.20 7.36
CA SER A 128 9.80 -7.02 7.65
C SER A 128 10.14 -8.26 8.47
N GLY A 129 11.40 -8.73 8.41
CA GLY A 129 11.90 -9.84 9.20
C GLY A 129 11.70 -9.65 10.71
N HIS A 130 11.81 -8.42 11.21
CA HIS A 130 11.52 -8.13 12.62
C HIS A 130 10.04 -8.35 12.96
N ALA A 131 9.11 -7.86 12.13
CA ALA A 131 7.68 -8.13 12.30
C ALA A 131 7.37 -9.63 12.17
N LEU A 132 7.94 -10.33 11.19
CA LEU A 132 7.79 -11.78 11.00
C LEU A 132 8.25 -12.57 12.22
N HIS A 133 9.40 -12.21 12.79
CA HIS A 133 9.90 -12.81 14.03
C HIS A 133 8.92 -12.60 15.19
N ASN A 134 8.38 -11.39 15.34
CA ASN A 134 7.40 -11.09 16.40
C ASN A 134 6.09 -11.86 16.21
N PHE A 135 5.67 -12.09 14.97
CA PHE A 135 4.56 -12.98 14.63
C PHE A 135 4.85 -14.47 14.90
N GLY A 136 6.10 -14.86 15.13
CA GLY A 136 6.50 -16.25 15.28
C GLY A 136 6.52 -17.03 13.97
N LEU A 137 6.66 -16.33 12.84
CA LEU A 137 6.73 -16.93 11.51
C LEU A 137 8.19 -17.23 11.15
N ASN A 138 8.43 -18.43 10.61
CA ASN A 138 9.73 -18.79 10.07
C ASN A 138 9.89 -18.17 8.67
N PHE A 139 11.05 -17.59 8.39
CA PHE A 139 11.35 -16.98 7.09
C PHE A 139 12.84 -17.08 6.76
N THR A 140 13.16 -16.93 5.48
CA THR A 140 14.52 -16.81 4.97
C THR A 140 14.73 -15.39 4.45
N LYS A 141 15.67 -14.66 5.06
CA LYS A 141 16.09 -13.31 4.65
C LYS A 141 17.22 -13.39 3.63
N ILE A 142 17.09 -12.68 2.51
CA ILE A 142 18.10 -12.59 1.45
C ILE A 142 18.33 -11.14 1.03
N SER A 143 19.47 -10.86 0.40
CA SER A 143 19.72 -9.56 -0.24
C SER A 143 19.08 -9.47 -1.64
N PRO A 144 18.83 -8.26 -2.18
CA PRO A 144 18.32 -8.09 -3.54
C PRO A 144 19.12 -8.83 -4.62
N GLY A 145 20.45 -8.84 -4.51
CA GLY A 145 21.33 -9.54 -5.45
C GLY A 145 21.31 -11.07 -5.33
N ALA A 146 20.90 -11.60 -4.18
CA ALA A 146 20.80 -13.04 -3.96
C ALA A 146 19.54 -13.65 -4.60
N LEU A 147 18.49 -12.87 -4.84
CA LEU A 147 17.21 -13.35 -5.38
C LEU A 147 17.37 -14.12 -6.70
N ALA A 148 18.29 -13.71 -7.58
CA ALA A 148 18.55 -14.41 -8.85
C ALA A 148 19.09 -15.84 -8.69
N LYS A 149 19.62 -16.18 -7.51
CA LYS A 149 20.21 -17.49 -7.19
C LYS A 149 19.38 -18.29 -6.21
N THR A 150 18.32 -17.70 -5.65
CA THR A 150 17.45 -18.32 -4.67
C THR A 150 16.32 -19.07 -5.36
N SER A 151 16.15 -20.36 -5.04
CA SER A 151 14.99 -21.12 -5.51
C SER A 151 13.74 -20.67 -4.76
N LEU A 152 12.67 -20.38 -5.50
CA LEU A 152 11.35 -20.04 -4.96
C LEU A 152 10.37 -21.22 -4.98
N ALA A 153 10.85 -22.44 -5.25
CA ALA A 153 9.99 -23.61 -5.47
C ALA A 153 9.15 -24.03 -4.25
N ASN A 154 9.65 -23.75 -3.05
CA ASN A 154 8.96 -24.04 -1.78
C ASN A 154 8.44 -22.76 -1.11
N THR A 155 8.42 -21.65 -1.84
CA THR A 155 8.07 -20.33 -1.30
C THR A 155 6.61 -20.04 -1.58
N ASN A 156 5.88 -19.64 -0.56
CA ASN A 156 4.49 -19.20 -0.67
C ASN A 156 4.40 -17.68 -0.73
N VAL A 157 5.24 -17.01 0.07
CA VAL A 157 5.28 -15.56 0.18
C VAL A 157 6.66 -15.04 -0.15
N LEU A 158 6.73 -14.09 -1.09
CA LEU A 158 7.89 -13.25 -1.30
C LEU A 158 7.56 -11.84 -0.79
N ILE A 159 8.40 -11.31 0.09
CA ILE A 159 8.30 -9.94 0.59
C ILE A 159 9.47 -9.16 0.00
N VAL A 160 9.20 -8.04 -0.66
CA VAL A 160 10.22 -7.12 -1.16
C VAL A 160 10.11 -5.81 -0.41
N ASP A 161 11.03 -5.62 0.53
CA ASP A 161 11.07 -4.48 1.41
C ASP A 161 11.68 -3.24 0.73
N CYS A 162 11.27 -2.06 1.20
CA CYS A 162 11.75 -0.77 0.73
C CYS A 162 13.29 -0.65 0.82
N ALA A 163 14.04 -0.28 -0.22
CA ALA A 163 13.59 0.42 -1.42
C ALA A 163 13.14 -0.45 -2.61
N GLY A 164 13.30 -1.77 -2.53
CA GLY A 164 13.04 -2.67 -3.66
C GLY A 164 14.00 -2.47 -4.84
N GLU A 165 15.29 -2.20 -4.61
CA GLU A 165 16.33 -2.09 -5.66
C GLU A 165 16.67 -3.45 -6.28
N ILE A 166 15.68 -4.06 -6.94
CA ILE A 166 15.83 -5.34 -7.61
C ILE A 166 16.51 -5.12 -8.96
N PRO A 167 17.59 -5.87 -9.27
CA PRO A 167 18.21 -5.80 -10.58
C PRO A 167 17.20 -6.08 -11.69
N GLN A 168 17.24 -5.31 -12.79
CA GLN A 168 16.26 -5.43 -13.88
C GLN A 168 16.14 -6.87 -14.41
N ALA A 169 17.26 -7.60 -14.49
CA ALA A 169 17.31 -8.99 -14.95
C ALA A 169 16.57 -9.96 -14.01
N THR A 170 16.41 -9.60 -12.73
CA THR A 170 15.78 -10.42 -11.68
C THR A 170 14.26 -10.21 -11.59
N LEU A 171 13.72 -9.11 -12.14
CA LEU A 171 12.29 -8.81 -12.08
C LEU A 171 11.40 -9.89 -12.75
N GLY A 172 11.94 -10.60 -13.74
CA GLY A 172 11.26 -11.73 -14.39
C GLY A 172 10.93 -12.86 -13.39
N ILE A 173 11.84 -13.14 -12.44
CA ILE A 173 11.66 -14.17 -11.41
C ILE A 173 10.48 -13.82 -10.50
N ILE A 174 10.36 -12.55 -10.09
CA ILE A 174 9.24 -12.07 -9.27
C ILE A 174 7.92 -12.22 -10.03
N ARG A 175 7.90 -11.80 -11.30
CA ARG A 175 6.71 -11.94 -12.15
C ARG A 175 6.29 -13.40 -12.28
N GLU A 176 7.23 -14.30 -12.59
CA GLU A 176 6.98 -15.72 -12.75
C GLU A 176 6.53 -16.39 -11.45
N PHE A 177 7.13 -16.02 -10.31
CA PHE A 177 6.72 -16.49 -9.00
C PHE A 177 5.24 -16.19 -8.72
N VAL A 178 4.83 -14.93 -8.90
CA VAL A 178 3.42 -14.53 -8.69
C VAL A 178 2.53 -15.19 -9.74
N ALA A 179 2.95 -15.22 -11.01
CA ALA A 179 2.17 -15.83 -12.08
C ALA A 179 1.83 -17.30 -11.80
N ASN A 180 2.74 -18.01 -11.12
CA ASN A 180 2.62 -19.42 -10.76
C ASN A 180 1.92 -19.68 -9.42
N GLY A 181 1.35 -18.65 -8.77
CA GLY A 181 0.56 -18.82 -7.55
C GLY A 181 1.22 -18.29 -6.27
N GLY A 182 2.42 -17.70 -6.39
CA GLY A 182 3.09 -17.03 -5.29
C GLY A 182 2.36 -15.77 -4.83
N TYR A 183 2.51 -15.44 -3.55
CA TYR A 183 1.98 -14.23 -2.94
C TYR A 183 3.10 -13.22 -2.76
N LEU A 184 2.93 -12.00 -3.28
CA LEU A 184 3.93 -10.95 -3.21
C LEU A 184 3.48 -9.83 -2.28
N ILE A 185 4.31 -9.47 -1.31
CA ILE A 185 4.19 -8.23 -0.53
C ILE A 185 5.28 -7.26 -1.01
N THR A 186 4.91 -6.00 -1.21
CA THR A 186 5.86 -4.92 -1.52
C THR A 186 5.58 -3.72 -0.62
N THR A 187 6.63 -3.04 -0.18
CA THR A 187 6.52 -1.85 0.68
C THR A 187 7.12 -0.61 0.04
N ASP A 188 6.38 0.49 0.15
CA ASP A 188 6.79 1.85 -0.22
C ASP A 188 7.54 2.00 -1.56
N TRP A 189 8.83 2.38 -1.56
CA TRP A 189 9.59 2.67 -2.79
C TRP A 189 9.80 1.47 -3.71
N SER A 190 9.51 0.26 -3.21
CA SER A 190 9.44 -0.92 -4.05
C SER A 190 8.31 -0.85 -5.08
N LEU A 191 7.35 0.09 -4.97
CA LEU A 191 6.31 0.32 -5.96
C LEU A 191 6.92 0.60 -7.34
N ASP A 192 7.71 1.66 -7.48
CA ASP A 192 8.36 2.02 -8.75
C ASP A 192 9.58 1.12 -9.02
N ASN A 193 10.38 0.83 -7.99
CA ASN A 193 11.65 0.11 -8.19
C ASN A 193 11.45 -1.38 -8.50
N CYS A 194 10.35 -1.99 -8.08
CA CYS A 194 10.08 -3.41 -8.23
C CYS A 194 8.69 -3.70 -8.80
N LEU A 195 7.61 -3.35 -8.10
CA LEU A 195 6.27 -3.84 -8.41
C LEU A 195 5.78 -3.42 -9.80
N ALA A 196 5.82 -2.13 -10.12
CA ALA A 196 5.34 -1.60 -11.40
C ALA A 196 6.18 -2.11 -12.59
N ARG A 197 7.46 -2.42 -12.36
CA ARG A 197 8.38 -2.96 -13.38
C ARG A 197 8.23 -4.48 -13.54
N ALA A 198 8.02 -5.21 -12.43
CA ALA A 198 7.80 -6.65 -12.45
C ALA A 198 6.40 -6.99 -12.98
N ILE A 199 5.36 -6.29 -12.54
CA ILE A 199 3.96 -6.58 -12.87
C ILE A 199 3.27 -5.28 -13.35
N PRO A 200 3.57 -4.84 -14.59
CA PRO A 200 3.08 -3.55 -15.09
C PRO A 200 1.57 -3.54 -15.32
N GLY A 201 0.99 -2.34 -15.23
CA GLY A 201 -0.39 -2.06 -15.66
C GLY A 201 -1.47 -2.31 -14.61
N PHE A 202 -1.12 -2.52 -13.34
CA PHE A 202 -2.09 -2.59 -12.23
C PHE A 202 -2.04 -1.35 -11.37
N VAL A 203 -0.86 -1.10 -10.80
CA VAL A 203 -0.54 0.08 -9.98
C VAL A 203 0.80 0.65 -10.43
N ASP A 204 1.01 1.92 -10.13
CA ASP A 204 2.20 2.66 -10.49
C ASP A 204 2.47 3.79 -9.48
N TRP A 205 3.68 4.31 -9.42
CA TRP A 205 3.95 5.53 -8.68
C TRP A 205 3.37 6.73 -9.43
N ASN A 206 2.65 7.60 -8.73
CA ASN A 206 2.03 8.77 -9.34
C ASN A 206 2.99 9.98 -9.49
N SER A 207 4.29 9.75 -9.27
CA SER A 207 5.38 10.74 -9.22
C SER A 207 5.30 11.73 -8.04
N ALA A 208 4.43 11.49 -7.06
CA ALA A 208 4.28 12.28 -5.85
C ALA A 208 4.59 11.45 -4.60
N ASN A 209 5.03 12.13 -3.55
CA ASN A 209 5.42 11.51 -2.31
C ASN A 209 4.62 12.08 -1.15
N SER A 210 4.41 11.28 -0.11
CA SER A 210 3.82 11.73 1.15
C SER A 210 4.65 12.88 1.74
N THR A 211 3.97 13.79 2.44
CA THR A 211 4.59 14.90 3.17
C THR A 211 4.35 14.80 4.67
N SER A 212 3.74 13.71 5.12
CA SER A 212 3.29 13.50 6.49
C SER A 212 3.80 12.18 6.99
N GLU A 213 4.29 12.16 8.23
CA GLU A 213 4.81 10.96 8.88
C GLU A 213 3.70 10.09 9.48
N LEU A 214 2.49 10.63 9.60
CA LEU A 214 1.37 9.94 10.24
C LEU A 214 0.05 10.46 9.69
N VAL A 215 -0.81 9.55 9.25
CA VAL A 215 -2.09 9.89 8.60
C VAL A 215 -3.24 9.06 9.16
N ASP A 216 -4.47 9.51 8.87
CA ASP A 216 -5.67 8.73 9.11
C ASP A 216 -5.71 7.51 8.18
N ALA A 217 -6.20 6.38 8.68
CA ALA A 217 -6.44 5.18 7.89
C ALA A 217 -7.88 4.71 8.04
N LEU A 218 -8.55 4.55 6.91
CA LEU A 218 -9.91 4.05 6.79
C LEU A 218 -9.86 2.78 5.95
N THR A 219 -10.30 1.66 6.50
CA THR A 219 -10.45 0.45 5.69
C THR A 219 -11.63 0.63 4.74
N ASN A 220 -11.46 0.13 3.52
CA ASN A 220 -12.54 0.04 2.57
C ASN A 220 -13.37 -1.21 2.87
N ASN A 221 -14.17 -1.16 3.93
CA ASN A 221 -15.09 -2.23 4.31
C ASN A 221 -16.33 -2.20 3.41
N ASN A 222 -16.16 -2.20 2.09
CA ASN A 222 -17.27 -2.44 1.19
C ASN A 222 -17.74 -3.89 1.42
N PRO A 223 -18.92 -4.12 2.03
CA PRO A 223 -19.38 -5.47 2.34
C PRO A 223 -19.68 -6.28 1.07
N ASP A 224 -19.84 -5.61 -0.08
CA ASP A 224 -20.04 -6.25 -1.39
C ASP A 224 -18.71 -6.63 -2.08
N ALA A 225 -17.56 -6.18 -1.55
CA ALA A 225 -16.25 -6.59 -2.04
C ALA A 225 -15.87 -7.96 -1.45
N THR A 226 -16.49 -9.01 -1.99
CA THR A 226 -16.39 -10.41 -1.54
C THR A 226 -14.96 -10.97 -1.48
N ASP A 227 -14.00 -10.32 -2.14
CA ASP A 227 -12.64 -10.84 -2.33
C ASP A 227 -11.62 -10.41 -1.26
N ASN A 228 -12.01 -9.59 -0.27
CA ASN A 228 -11.06 -9.02 0.70
C ASN A 228 -11.42 -9.25 2.18
N GLY A 229 -12.51 -9.99 2.44
CA GLY A 229 -12.93 -10.30 3.80
C GLY A 229 -11.87 -11.07 4.60
N ASP A 230 -11.00 -11.81 3.92
CA ASP A 230 -9.85 -12.51 4.49
C ASP A 230 -8.75 -11.55 4.95
N LEU A 231 -8.43 -10.52 4.16
CA LEU A 231 -7.35 -9.57 4.48
C LEU A 231 -7.74 -8.58 5.57
N LEU A 232 -9.01 -8.18 5.61
CA LEU A 232 -9.55 -7.28 6.64
C LEU A 232 -10.15 -8.02 7.84
N LEU A 233 -9.99 -9.35 7.91
CA LEU A 233 -10.50 -10.19 8.99
C LEU A 233 -10.03 -9.66 10.35
N ASN A 234 -11.00 -9.41 11.23
CA ASN A 234 -10.83 -8.89 12.59
C ASN A 234 -10.09 -7.55 12.71
N THR A 235 -9.81 -6.88 11.58
CA THR A 235 -9.21 -5.54 11.58
C THR A 235 -10.19 -4.48 12.06
N VAL A 236 -9.70 -3.26 12.27
CA VAL A 236 -10.54 -2.11 12.64
C VAL A 236 -10.85 -1.25 11.44
N PRO A 237 -12.06 -0.65 11.39
CA PRO A 237 -12.45 0.19 10.28
C PRO A 237 -11.66 1.50 10.19
N ARG A 238 -11.08 1.94 11.32
CA ARG A 238 -10.29 3.17 11.43
C ARG A 238 -9.09 3.01 12.35
N SER A 239 -7.97 3.57 11.93
CA SER A 239 -6.71 3.61 12.66
C SER A 239 -5.89 4.85 12.26
N TYR A 240 -4.70 4.97 12.84
CA TYR A 240 -3.61 5.74 12.26
C TYR A 240 -2.73 4.84 11.40
N TRP A 241 -1.94 5.47 10.52
CA TRP A 241 -0.96 4.81 9.67
C TRP A 241 0.31 5.64 9.59
N LYS A 242 1.41 5.10 10.11
CA LYS A 242 2.73 5.73 10.05
C LYS A 242 3.30 5.61 8.64
N LEU A 243 3.79 6.73 8.13
CA LEU A 243 4.49 6.84 6.87
C LEU A 243 5.93 7.31 7.14
N ASP A 244 6.83 6.88 6.28
CA ASP A 244 8.19 7.39 6.24
C ASP A 244 8.30 8.64 5.39
N ASN A 245 9.48 9.25 5.46
CA ASN A 245 9.79 10.39 4.64
C ASN A 245 9.70 10.03 3.16
N LYS A 246 8.82 10.74 2.44
CA LYS A 246 8.59 10.59 1.01
C LYS A 246 8.08 9.22 0.57
N CYS A 247 7.13 8.63 1.28
CA CYS A 247 6.48 7.42 0.77
C CYS A 247 5.82 7.64 -0.59
N GLN A 248 5.96 6.67 -1.51
CA GLN A 248 5.45 6.77 -2.87
C GLN A 248 3.92 6.70 -2.89
N MET A 249 3.28 7.69 -3.50
CA MET A 249 1.82 7.71 -3.62
C MET A 249 1.37 6.85 -4.82
N VAL A 250 0.42 5.95 -4.56
CA VAL A 250 -0.05 4.96 -5.54
C VAL A 250 -1.02 5.59 -6.54
N ARG A 251 -0.80 5.31 -7.83
CA ARG A 251 -1.77 5.46 -8.92
C ARG A 251 -2.28 4.08 -9.32
N VAL A 252 -3.60 3.92 -9.35
CA VAL A 252 -4.24 2.72 -9.91
C VAL A 252 -4.40 2.87 -11.41
N ILE A 253 -3.93 1.87 -12.17
CA ILE A 253 -4.02 1.82 -13.63
C ILE A 253 -5.24 1.01 -14.07
N LYS A 254 -5.54 -0.11 -13.39
CA LYS A 254 -6.72 -0.97 -13.66
C LYS A 254 -7.66 -0.98 -12.45
N PRO A 255 -8.60 -0.02 -12.34
CA PRO A 255 -9.46 0.11 -11.16
C PRO A 255 -10.34 -1.11 -10.91
N ASN A 256 -10.77 -1.80 -11.97
CA ASN A 256 -11.60 -3.01 -11.84
C ASN A 256 -10.80 -4.27 -11.43
N ALA A 257 -9.47 -4.20 -11.44
CA ALA A 257 -8.60 -5.32 -11.08
C ALA A 257 -7.84 -5.11 -9.77
N VAL A 258 -7.83 -3.88 -9.25
CA VAL A 258 -7.13 -3.49 -8.03
C VAL A 258 -8.14 -3.15 -6.96
N THR A 259 -8.07 -3.87 -5.84
CA THR A 259 -8.83 -3.51 -4.65
C THR A 259 -8.00 -2.60 -3.78
N VAL A 260 -8.53 -1.41 -3.48
CA VAL A 260 -8.02 -0.56 -2.42
C VAL A 260 -8.55 -1.06 -1.07
N LEU A 261 -7.64 -1.45 -0.17
CA LEU A 261 -7.96 -1.99 1.15
C LEU A 261 -8.04 -0.89 2.22
N VAL A 262 -7.13 0.08 2.16
CA VAL A 262 -7.02 1.16 3.15
C VAL A 262 -6.74 2.47 2.43
N LYS A 263 -7.42 3.53 2.86
CA LYS A 263 -7.27 4.89 2.35
C LYS A 263 -7.01 5.89 3.48
N SER A 264 -6.41 7.02 3.14
CA SER A 264 -6.26 8.19 3.98
C SER A 264 -6.91 9.39 3.31
N LYS A 265 -7.77 10.11 4.03
CA LYS A 265 -8.27 11.40 3.56
C LYS A 265 -7.13 12.41 3.47
N ARG A 266 -6.20 12.40 4.43
CA ARG A 266 -5.04 13.30 4.42
C ARG A 266 -4.18 13.08 3.18
N LEU A 267 -3.86 11.83 2.80
CA LEU A 267 -3.16 11.57 1.55
C LEU A 267 -4.00 11.92 0.32
N GLU A 268 -5.31 11.66 0.33
CA GLU A 268 -6.21 12.09 -0.75
C GLU A 268 -6.17 13.62 -0.97
N TYR A 269 -6.00 14.42 0.08
CA TYR A 269 -5.80 15.88 -0.03
C TYR A 269 -4.43 16.26 -0.59
N GLN A 270 -3.41 15.45 -0.35
CA GLN A 270 -2.04 15.70 -0.79
C GLN A 270 -1.76 15.22 -2.22
N ASP A 271 -2.61 14.33 -2.75
CA ASP A 271 -2.41 13.73 -4.06
C ASP A 271 -2.55 14.80 -5.17
N PRO A 272 -1.50 15.10 -5.94
CA PRO A 272 -1.58 16.10 -7.00
C PRO A 272 -2.55 15.68 -8.12
N ASN A 273 -2.84 14.39 -8.25
CA ASN A 273 -3.80 13.88 -9.24
C ASN A 273 -5.26 14.04 -8.78
N ARG A 274 -5.51 14.53 -7.55
CA ARG A 274 -6.87 14.76 -7.03
C ARG A 274 -7.69 15.69 -7.93
N ALA A 275 -7.09 16.78 -8.42
CA ALA A 275 -7.81 17.73 -9.29
C ALA A 275 -8.16 17.12 -10.65
N PHE A 276 -7.24 16.33 -11.22
CA PHE A 276 -7.48 15.61 -12.48
C PHE A 276 -8.58 14.55 -12.32
N ALA A 277 -8.56 13.84 -11.20
CA ALA A 277 -9.55 12.87 -10.79
C ALA A 277 -10.97 13.49 -10.70
N LEU A 278 -11.11 14.64 -10.04
CA LEU A 278 -12.41 15.31 -9.89
C LEU A 278 -12.96 15.87 -11.23
N SER A 279 -12.08 16.29 -12.14
CA SER A 279 -12.44 16.91 -13.43
C SER A 279 -13.04 15.91 -14.43
N ARG A 280 -12.49 14.70 -14.56
CA ARG A 280 -12.99 13.70 -15.52
C ARG A 280 -14.29 13.01 -15.12
N ASN A 281 -14.57 12.93 -13.83
CA ASN A 281 -15.73 12.22 -13.31
C ASN A 281 -16.88 13.16 -12.94
N GLY A 282 -16.91 14.38 -13.48
CA GLY A 282 -18.01 15.33 -13.24
C GLY A 282 -18.23 15.66 -11.76
N GLY A 283 -17.17 15.67 -10.94
CA GLY A 283 -17.25 15.89 -9.50
C GLY A 283 -17.52 14.64 -8.65
N VAL A 284 -17.63 13.45 -9.24
CA VAL A 284 -17.76 12.19 -8.47
C VAL A 284 -16.39 11.82 -7.87
N ARG A 285 -16.37 11.57 -6.54
CA ARG A 285 -15.19 11.12 -5.79
C ARG A 285 -14.51 9.94 -6.50
N ILE A 286 -13.19 10.04 -6.70
CA ILE A 286 -12.39 8.92 -7.18
C ILE A 286 -11.98 8.06 -5.98
N ASP A 287 -12.41 6.80 -6.01
CA ASP A 287 -12.08 5.73 -5.07
C ASP A 287 -10.59 5.32 -5.09
N ASN A 288 -9.80 5.81 -6.05
CA ASN A 288 -8.41 5.42 -6.30
C ASN A 288 -7.32 6.46 -5.91
N THR A 289 -7.58 7.36 -4.96
CA THR A 289 -6.60 8.34 -4.43
C THR A 289 -6.34 8.13 -2.94
N GLY A 290 -5.20 8.60 -2.42
CA GLY A 290 -4.91 8.50 -0.99
C GLY A 290 -4.81 7.05 -0.47
N ILE A 291 -4.32 6.15 -1.31
CA ILE A 291 -4.21 4.71 -1.01
C ILE A 291 -3.08 4.48 -0.02
N LEU A 292 -3.33 3.64 0.99
CA LEU A 292 -2.35 3.16 1.97
C LEU A 292 -2.04 1.67 1.79
N ALA A 293 -3.03 0.90 1.37
CA ALA A 293 -2.85 -0.51 1.02
C ALA A 293 -3.77 -0.89 -0.14
N CYS A 294 -3.26 -1.67 -1.08
CA CYS A 294 -4.04 -2.25 -2.16
C CYS A 294 -3.60 -3.68 -2.48
N THR A 295 -4.52 -4.46 -3.05
CA THR A 295 -4.26 -5.84 -3.47
C THR A 295 -4.86 -6.08 -4.85
N PHE A 296 -4.27 -7.01 -5.59
CA PHE A 296 -4.82 -7.51 -6.83
C PHE A 296 -4.35 -8.94 -7.10
N ARG A 297 -5.10 -9.66 -7.94
CA ARG A 297 -4.65 -10.95 -8.47
C ARG A 297 -3.80 -10.75 -9.72
N TYR A 298 -2.79 -11.58 -9.88
CA TYR A 298 -1.99 -11.65 -11.09
C TYR A 298 -1.80 -13.11 -11.47
N GLU A 299 -2.43 -13.51 -12.57
CA GLU A 299 -2.61 -14.92 -12.96
C GLU A 299 -3.13 -15.75 -11.76
N LYS A 300 -2.35 -16.72 -11.27
CA LYS A 300 -2.70 -17.59 -10.15
C LYS A 300 -2.37 -17.00 -8.78
N GLY A 301 -1.51 -15.98 -8.73
CA GLY A 301 -1.01 -15.39 -7.49
C GLY A 301 -1.77 -14.16 -7.06
N ARG A 302 -1.27 -13.55 -5.98
CA ARG A 302 -1.85 -12.33 -5.38
C ARG A 302 -0.74 -11.38 -4.97
N VAL A 303 -1.00 -10.09 -5.11
CA VAL A 303 -0.10 -9.02 -4.71
C VAL A 303 -0.76 -8.20 -3.60
N LEU A 304 0.02 -7.82 -2.60
CA LEU A 304 -0.28 -6.78 -1.62
C LEU A 304 0.80 -5.70 -1.72
N HIS A 305 0.38 -4.45 -1.86
CA HIS A 305 1.26 -3.31 -1.76
C HIS A 305 0.86 -2.45 -0.55
N LEU A 306 1.86 -2.06 0.25
CA LEU A 306 1.72 -1.23 1.43
C LEU A 306 2.52 0.07 1.22
N VAL A 307 1.89 1.21 1.46
CA VAL A 307 2.57 2.50 1.49
C VAL A 307 3.20 2.68 2.88
N GLY A 308 4.50 2.95 2.94
CA GLY A 308 5.29 2.91 4.18
C GLY A 308 5.78 1.50 4.54
N HIS A 309 6.65 1.42 5.54
CA HIS A 309 7.31 0.17 5.93
C HIS A 309 6.37 -0.84 6.60
N PHE A 310 6.62 -2.13 6.43
CA PHE A 310 5.89 -3.19 7.15
C PHE A 310 6.28 -3.21 8.64
N ASP A 311 7.54 -2.95 8.98
CA ASP A 311 8.01 -3.05 10.36
C ASP A 311 7.55 -1.91 11.32
N ASN A 312 7.96 -2.02 12.58
CA ASN A 312 7.91 -1.01 13.65
C ASN A 312 8.89 0.11 13.36
N ASN A 313 8.32 1.23 13.01
CA ASN A 313 9.03 2.17 12.19
C ASN A 313 9.35 3.38 13.06
N THR A 314 10.40 3.23 13.88
CA THR A 314 11.06 4.35 14.57
C THR A 314 12.52 4.40 14.12
N ASP A 315 13.16 5.57 14.18
CA ASP A 315 14.57 5.81 13.81
C ASP A 315 15.61 4.97 14.59
N LEU A 316 15.13 4.01 15.41
CA LEU A 316 15.90 3.08 16.21
C LEU A 316 15.40 1.67 15.86
N ALA A 317 16.06 1.02 14.90
CA ALA A 317 15.77 -0.31 14.34
C ALA A 317 15.80 -1.49 15.35
N PHE A 318 15.73 -1.20 16.65
CA PHE A 318 15.89 -2.18 17.73
C PHE A 318 14.91 -1.99 18.89
N ASN A 319 13.92 -1.10 18.76
CA ASN A 319 12.90 -0.95 19.78
C ASN A 319 11.57 -1.54 19.31
N ASN A 320 10.85 -2.11 20.27
CA ASN A 320 9.50 -2.62 20.10
C ASN A 320 8.46 -1.48 20.09
N SER A 321 8.82 -0.27 19.67
CA SER A 321 7.92 0.88 19.71
C SER A 321 7.12 0.96 18.41
N LEU A 322 5.80 0.99 18.55
CA LEU A 322 4.88 1.12 17.44
C LEU A 322 4.20 2.48 17.52
N PRO A 323 4.39 3.39 16.54
CA PRO A 323 3.84 4.74 16.56
C PRO A 323 2.33 4.81 16.24
N ASP A 324 1.77 3.75 15.65
CA ASP A 324 0.40 3.71 15.16
C ASP A 324 -0.31 2.38 15.49
N PRO A 325 -0.37 1.96 16.77
CA PRO A 325 -1.16 0.81 17.17
C PRO A 325 -2.63 1.02 16.78
N ALA A 326 -3.20 0.05 16.10
CA ALA A 326 -4.61 0.08 15.78
C ALA A 326 -5.44 -0.11 17.07
N PRO A 327 -6.49 0.70 17.28
CA PRO A 327 -7.37 0.54 18.43
C PRO A 327 -7.86 -0.91 18.57
N LYS A 328 -7.91 -1.44 19.79
CA LYS A 328 -8.38 -2.81 20.12
C LYS A 328 -7.53 -3.98 19.58
N ILE A 329 -6.66 -3.75 18.60
CA ILE A 329 -5.80 -4.79 18.01
C ILE A 329 -4.43 -4.83 18.70
N GLY A 330 -3.87 -3.66 19.03
CA GLY A 330 -2.58 -3.55 19.73
C GLY A 330 -1.34 -3.72 18.85
N ILE A 331 -1.49 -4.15 17.60
CA ILE A 331 -0.51 -3.99 16.50
C ILE A 331 -1.04 -2.98 15.48
N SER A 332 -0.24 -2.57 14.49
CA SER A 332 -0.69 -1.60 13.49
C SER A 332 -1.66 -2.24 12.49
N LEU A 333 -2.49 -1.41 11.85
CA LEU A 333 -3.40 -1.88 10.81
C LEU A 333 -2.64 -2.50 9.62
N ARG A 334 -1.48 -1.92 9.26
CA ARG A 334 -0.62 -2.47 8.19
C ARG A 334 -0.10 -3.87 8.53
N GLN A 335 0.35 -4.09 9.77
CA GLN A 335 0.86 -5.37 10.21
C GLN A 335 -0.23 -6.43 10.28
N ALA A 336 -1.43 -6.05 10.75
CA ALA A 336 -2.59 -6.92 10.76
C ALA A 336 -2.97 -7.41 9.35
N ILE A 337 -3.04 -6.50 8.37
CA ILE A 337 -3.36 -6.82 6.97
C ILE A 337 -2.28 -7.71 6.34
N ALA A 338 -1.00 -7.37 6.54
CA ALA A 338 0.11 -8.16 6.04
C ALA A 338 0.13 -9.58 6.63
N ALA A 339 -0.11 -9.72 7.93
CA ALA A 339 -0.22 -11.01 8.60
C ALA A 339 -1.37 -11.86 8.05
N ASN A 340 -2.54 -11.25 7.83
CA ASN A 340 -3.68 -11.93 7.22
C ASN A 340 -3.38 -12.39 5.79
N PHE A 341 -2.67 -11.56 5.01
CA PHE A 341 -2.23 -11.90 3.65
C PHE A 341 -1.23 -13.06 3.63
N ILE A 342 -0.26 -13.06 4.55
CA ILE A 342 0.69 -14.16 4.72
C ILE A 342 -0.05 -15.44 5.10
N ALA A 343 -0.95 -15.39 6.08
CA ALA A 343 -1.72 -16.56 6.49
C ALA A 343 -2.58 -17.13 5.35
N ALA A 344 -3.20 -16.27 4.53
CA ALA A 344 -3.93 -16.70 3.34
C ALA A 344 -3.03 -17.44 2.34
N ALA A 345 -1.80 -16.94 2.10
CA ALA A 345 -0.83 -17.58 1.21
C ALA A 345 -0.39 -18.97 1.72
N LEU A 346 -0.06 -19.07 3.01
CA LEU A 346 0.40 -20.32 3.62
C LEU A 346 -0.70 -21.40 3.65
N LYS A 347 -1.96 -20.99 3.78
CA LYS A 347 -3.12 -21.89 3.69
C LYS A 347 -3.42 -22.33 2.27
N ALA A 348 -3.21 -21.46 1.28
CA ALA A 348 -3.46 -21.78 -0.12
C ALA A 348 -2.50 -22.85 -0.65
N ASN A 349 -1.23 -22.84 -0.19
CA ASN A 349 -0.18 -23.75 -0.66
C ASN A 349 0.67 -24.29 0.52
N PRO A 350 0.15 -25.20 1.36
CA PRO A 350 0.84 -25.60 2.58
C PRO A 350 2.13 -26.41 2.29
N HIS A 351 3.28 -25.88 2.72
CA HIS A 351 4.57 -26.59 2.85
C HIS A 351 4.92 -26.79 4.33
N PRO A 352 4.23 -27.72 5.02
CA PRO A 352 4.44 -27.93 6.46
C PRO A 352 5.88 -28.38 6.73
N LEU A 353 6.39 -28.03 7.92
CA LEU A 353 7.66 -28.59 8.41
C LEU A 353 7.59 -30.11 8.31
N SER A 354 8.56 -30.72 7.62
CA SER A 354 8.68 -32.18 7.61
C SER A 354 8.78 -32.64 9.06
N LYS A 355 7.84 -33.47 9.52
CA LYS A 355 7.98 -34.14 10.83
C LYS A 355 9.29 -34.92 10.76
N GLY A 356 10.30 -34.48 11.51
CA GLY A 356 11.58 -35.15 11.59
C GLY A 356 11.35 -36.64 11.86
N LYS A 357 11.95 -37.49 11.02
CA LYS A 357 12.13 -38.90 11.35
C LYS A 357 13.21 -39.05 12.41
#